data_AF-A0A0S8DM97-F1
#
_entry.id   AF-A0A0S8DM97-F1
#
_cell.length_a   1.000
_cell.length_b   1.000
_cell.length_c   1.000
_cell.angle_alpha   90.00
_cell.angle_beta   90.00
_cell.angle_gamma   90.00
#
_symmetry.space_group_name_H-M   'P 1'
#
loop_
_entity.id
_entity.type
_entity.pdbx_description
1 polymer ?
#
loop_
_entity_poly.entity_id
_entity_poly.type
_entity_poly.pdbx_seq_one_letter_code
_entity_poly.pdbx_strand_id
1 'polypeptide(L)'
;MKCCKCEAAIPDNARFCPECGSSLTDAESLREQCIADAHQCEEAISRGEGSRPFIRKNVFSRLSQWRQAAELGVREAQWLLGRCCDEGLGLERSEVHAIGWHLRSAEQGYPAAQNHMGSCYQNGDGVPQDETEAVQWYRKAAEQGYAVAQANLGWCYDAGCGVAVDEGSSPGR
;
A
#
# COMPACT_ATOMS: atom_id res chain seq x y z
N MET A 1 -7.55 2.61 -20.31
CA MET A 1 -7.92 2.23 -18.91
C MET A 1 -9.12 1.28 -18.89
N LYS A 2 -9.59 0.75 -17.75
CA LYS A 2 -10.82 -0.09 -17.68
C LYS A 2 -11.93 0.59 -16.89
N CYS A 3 -13.16 0.35 -17.28
CA CYS A 3 -14.36 0.93 -16.72
C CYS A 3 -14.60 0.40 -15.33
N CYS A 4 -14.71 1.31 -14.37
CA CYS A 4 -14.89 0.99 -12.97
C CYS A 4 -16.18 0.21 -12.66
N LYS A 5 -17.21 0.36 -13.49
CA LYS A 5 -18.54 -0.19 -13.24
C LYS A 5 -18.85 -1.48 -14.02
N CYS A 6 -18.13 -1.74 -15.12
CA CYS A 6 -18.40 -2.91 -15.97
C CYS A 6 -17.13 -3.54 -16.59
N GLU A 7 -15.94 -3.14 -16.14
CA GLU A 7 -14.63 -3.64 -16.58
C GLU A 7 -14.28 -3.47 -18.06
N ALA A 8 -15.17 -2.86 -18.85
CA ALA A 8 -14.98 -2.53 -20.25
C ALA A 8 -13.68 -1.78 -20.52
N ALA A 9 -13.04 -2.04 -21.66
CA ALA A 9 -11.91 -1.22 -22.11
C ALA A 9 -12.39 0.22 -22.39
N ILE A 10 -11.72 1.19 -21.77
CA ILE A 10 -11.99 2.62 -21.93
C ILE A 10 -10.96 3.21 -22.90
N PRO A 11 -11.41 3.85 -24.00
CA PRO A 11 -10.56 4.64 -24.89
C PRO A 11 -9.92 5.81 -24.14
N ASP A 12 -8.67 6.17 -24.48
CA ASP A 12 -7.88 7.18 -23.76
C ASP A 12 -8.49 8.61 -23.74
N ASN A 13 -9.52 8.88 -24.56
CA ASN A 13 -10.22 10.18 -24.63
C ASN A 13 -11.71 10.11 -24.25
N ALA A 14 -12.18 8.98 -23.73
CA ALA A 14 -13.59 8.83 -23.39
C ALA A 14 -13.93 9.61 -22.10
N ARG A 15 -15.05 10.34 -22.11
CA ARG A 15 -15.64 10.96 -20.89
C ARG A 15 -16.66 10.07 -20.20
N PHE A 16 -17.19 9.09 -20.93
CA PHE A 16 -18.16 8.12 -20.45
C PHE A 16 -17.73 6.72 -20.88
N CYS A 17 -18.00 5.74 -20.03
CA CYS A 17 -17.78 4.34 -20.33
C CYS A 17 -18.74 3.87 -21.45
N PRO A 18 -18.25 3.30 -22.57
CA PRO A 18 -19.07 2.99 -23.73
C PRO A 18 -20.07 1.84 -23.50
N GLU A 19 -19.82 0.97 -22.52
CA GLU A 19 -20.71 -0.17 -22.23
C GLU A 19 -21.80 0.15 -21.20
N CYS A 20 -21.51 0.96 -20.17
CA CYS A 20 -22.46 1.22 -19.08
C CYS A 20 -22.83 2.70 -18.87
N GLY A 21 -22.27 3.61 -19.68
CA GLY A 21 -22.59 5.04 -19.64
C GLY A 21 -22.12 5.78 -18.38
N SER A 22 -21.32 5.16 -17.52
CA SER A 22 -20.80 5.82 -16.31
C SER A 22 -19.81 6.94 -16.65
N SER A 23 -19.87 8.05 -15.90
CA SER A 23 -18.93 9.16 -16.06
C SER A 23 -17.53 8.73 -15.61
N LEU A 24 -16.52 8.98 -16.43
CA LEU A 24 -15.13 8.67 -16.12
C LEU A 24 -14.48 9.77 -15.27
N THR A 25 -15.03 10.99 -15.31
CA THR A 25 -14.57 12.13 -14.50
C THR A 25 -14.70 11.85 -13.00
N ASP A 26 -15.72 11.10 -12.60
CA ASP A 26 -15.97 10.79 -11.19
C ASP A 26 -14.98 9.74 -10.67
N ALA A 27 -14.60 8.78 -11.53
CA ALA A 27 -13.62 7.76 -11.20
C ALA A 27 -12.18 8.29 -11.17
N GLU A 28 -11.84 9.21 -12.08
CA GLU A 28 -10.55 9.90 -12.09
C GLU A 28 -10.41 10.84 -10.89
N SER A 29 -11.44 11.66 -10.60
CA SER A 29 -11.44 12.53 -9.41
C SER A 29 -11.34 11.73 -8.11
N LEU A 30 -12.00 10.57 -8.03
CA LEU A 30 -11.89 9.67 -6.88
C LEU A 30 -10.47 9.13 -6.71
N ARG A 31 -9.79 8.77 -7.80
CA ARG A 31 -8.38 8.33 -7.78
C ARG A 31 -7.46 9.45 -7.29
N GLU A 32 -7.58 10.65 -7.87
CA GLU A 32 -6.77 11.81 -7.50
C GLU A 32 -6.91 12.16 -6.01
N GLN A 33 -8.14 12.10 -5.49
CA GLN A 33 -8.38 12.33 -4.07
C GLN A 33 -7.72 11.27 -3.18
N CYS A 34 -7.79 10.00 -3.56
CA CYS A 34 -7.14 8.92 -2.79
C CYS A 34 -5.62 9.05 -2.82
N ILE A 35 -5.03 9.48 -3.94
CA ILE A 35 -3.60 9.78 -4.04
C ILE A 35 -3.21 10.90 -3.09
N ALA A 36 -3.97 12.01 -3.10
CA ALA A 36 -3.71 13.14 -2.20
C ALA A 36 -3.85 12.73 -0.72
N ASP A 37 -4.86 11.95 -0.39
CA ASP A 37 -5.09 11.47 0.98
C ASP A 37 -3.95 10.54 1.44
N ALA A 38 -3.52 9.63 0.57
CA ALA A 38 -2.44 8.71 0.88
C ALA A 38 -1.10 9.42 1.06
N HIS A 39 -0.77 10.38 0.19
CA HIS A 39 0.42 11.22 0.33
C HIS A 39 0.43 12.00 1.66
N GLN A 40 -0.69 12.63 2.04
CA GLN A 40 -0.79 13.35 3.32
C GLN A 40 -0.63 12.42 4.53
N CYS A 41 -1.15 11.19 4.43
CA CYS A 41 -0.99 10.18 5.45
C CYS A 41 0.47 9.72 5.58
N GLU A 42 1.14 9.43 4.46
CA GLU A 42 2.56 9.05 4.42
C GLU A 42 3.47 10.18 4.94
N GLU A 43 3.15 11.42 4.61
CA GLU A 43 3.88 12.59 5.10
C GLU A 43 3.73 12.76 6.62
N ALA A 44 2.55 12.47 7.17
CA ALA A 44 2.36 12.45 8.63
C ALA A 44 3.17 11.32 9.29
N ILE A 45 3.24 10.14 8.65
CA ILE A 45 4.08 9.02 9.11
C ILE A 45 5.56 9.41 9.10
N SER A 46 6.05 10.04 8.03
CA SER A 46 7.45 10.44 7.90
C SER A 46 7.86 11.54 8.90
N ARG A 47 6.90 12.37 9.33
CA ARG A 47 7.06 13.33 10.43
C ARG A 47 7.00 12.71 11.83
N GLY A 48 6.72 11.40 11.94
CA GLY A 48 6.60 10.69 13.22
C GLY A 48 5.25 10.86 13.92
N GLU A 49 4.26 11.48 13.27
CA GLU A 49 2.90 11.64 13.81
C GLU A 49 2.07 10.34 13.69
N GLY A 50 2.51 9.44 12.81
CA GLY A 50 1.80 8.22 12.44
C GLY A 50 0.55 8.49 11.58
N SER A 51 -0.14 7.43 11.15
CA SER A 51 -1.36 7.57 10.33
C SER A 51 -2.62 7.85 11.15
N ARG A 52 -2.65 7.47 12.42
CA ARG A 52 -3.85 7.54 13.27
C ARG A 52 -4.50 8.93 13.29
N PRO A 53 -3.77 10.05 13.43
CA PRO A 53 -4.38 11.39 13.43
C PRO A 53 -5.04 11.73 12.09
N PHE A 54 -4.36 11.42 10.97
CA PHE A 54 -4.89 11.65 9.63
C PHE A 54 -6.14 10.84 9.35
N ILE A 55 -6.10 9.53 9.61
CA ILE A 55 -7.24 8.64 9.39
C ILE A 55 -8.42 9.08 10.27
N ARG A 56 -8.20 9.32 11.57
CA ARG A 56 -9.26 9.78 12.49
C ARG A 56 -9.95 11.05 12.00
N LYS A 57 -9.18 12.01 11.46
CA LYS A 57 -9.70 13.28 10.97
C LYS A 57 -10.58 13.10 9.73
N ASN A 58 -10.20 12.21 8.81
CA ASN A 58 -10.79 12.14 7.48
C ASN A 58 -11.80 10.99 7.30
N VAL A 59 -11.69 9.92 8.10
CA VAL A 59 -12.41 8.65 7.88
C VAL A 59 -13.93 8.82 7.79
N PHE A 60 -14.54 9.68 8.60
CA PHE A 60 -16.00 9.90 8.55
C PHE A 60 -16.50 10.48 7.22
N SER A 61 -15.68 11.31 6.56
CA SER A 61 -16.04 11.96 5.31
C SER A 61 -15.57 11.20 4.06
N ARG A 62 -14.46 10.45 4.19
CA ARG A 62 -13.76 9.82 3.06
C ARG A 62 -13.93 8.30 2.98
N LEU A 63 -14.38 7.62 4.03
CA LEU A 63 -14.40 6.15 4.05
C LEU A 63 -15.22 5.53 2.91
N SER A 64 -16.38 6.10 2.57
CA SER A 64 -17.19 5.60 1.45
C SER A 64 -16.46 5.73 0.12
N GLN A 65 -15.74 6.84 -0.09
CA GLN A 65 -14.91 7.10 -1.26
C GLN A 65 -13.73 6.13 -1.33
N TRP A 66 -13.02 5.92 -0.22
CA TRP A 66 -11.92 4.96 -0.14
C TRP A 66 -12.41 3.53 -0.41
N ARG A 67 -13.57 3.11 0.13
CA ARG A 67 -14.17 1.80 -0.17
C ARG A 67 -14.45 1.62 -1.65
N GLN A 68 -15.14 2.59 -2.25
CA GLN A 68 -15.43 2.56 -3.67
C GLN A 68 -14.13 2.50 -4.49
N ALA A 69 -13.17 3.37 -4.23
CA ALA A 69 -11.90 3.38 -4.96
C ALA A 69 -11.11 2.08 -4.79
N ALA A 70 -11.11 1.49 -3.60
CA ALA A 70 -10.42 0.23 -3.35
C ALA A 70 -11.03 -0.95 -4.12
N GLU A 71 -12.36 -0.99 -4.24
CA GLU A 71 -13.07 -1.95 -5.09
C GLU A 71 -12.75 -1.75 -6.59
N LEU A 72 -12.44 -0.51 -6.99
CA LEU A 72 -11.98 -0.16 -8.34
C LEU A 72 -10.48 -0.41 -8.59
N GLY A 73 -9.79 -1.05 -7.64
CA GLY A 73 -8.37 -1.34 -7.77
C GLY A 73 -7.49 -0.10 -7.67
N VAL A 74 -7.87 0.91 -6.88
CA VAL A 74 -7.00 2.05 -6.57
C VAL A 74 -6.09 1.65 -5.42
N ARG A 75 -4.79 1.48 -5.70
CA ARG A 75 -3.80 0.98 -4.73
C ARG A 75 -3.71 1.85 -3.46
N GLU A 76 -3.83 3.18 -3.60
CA GLU A 76 -3.74 4.14 -2.51
C GLU A 76 -4.96 4.00 -1.59
N ALA A 77 -6.14 3.80 -2.18
CA ALA A 77 -7.36 3.55 -1.42
C ALA A 77 -7.31 2.22 -0.67
N GLN A 78 -6.79 1.16 -1.30
CA GLN A 78 -6.58 -0.12 -0.64
C GLN A 78 -5.62 0.01 0.53
N TRP A 79 -4.50 0.72 0.38
CA TRP A 79 -3.59 1.00 1.49
C TRP A 79 -4.27 1.80 2.61
N LEU A 80 -5.03 2.85 2.29
CA LEU A 80 -5.79 3.64 3.27
C LEU A 80 -6.81 2.79 4.04
N LEU A 81 -7.50 1.85 3.37
CA LEU A 81 -8.39 0.91 4.05
C LEU A 81 -7.62 -0.08 4.93
N GLY A 82 -6.46 -0.55 4.49
CA GLY A 82 -5.54 -1.34 5.32
C GLY A 82 -5.20 -0.61 6.62
N ARG A 83 -4.80 0.68 6.52
CA ARG A 83 -4.54 1.54 7.70
C ARG A 83 -5.77 1.76 8.57
N CYS A 84 -6.96 1.90 7.97
CA CYS A 84 -8.21 1.98 8.73
C CYS A 84 -8.45 0.71 9.57
N CYS A 85 -8.21 -0.47 8.98
CA CYS A 85 -8.31 -1.76 9.68
C CYS A 85 -7.23 -1.92 10.76
N ASP A 86 -5.99 -1.51 10.52
CA ASP A 86 -4.90 -1.55 11.51
C ASP A 86 -5.27 -0.75 12.78
N GLU A 87 -5.77 0.47 12.57
CA GLU A 87 -6.07 1.42 13.63
C GLU A 87 -7.43 1.20 14.30
N GLY A 88 -8.31 0.42 13.66
CA GLY A 88 -9.72 0.26 14.06
C GLY A 88 -10.53 1.54 13.90
N LEU A 89 -10.25 2.34 12.87
CA LEU A 89 -10.90 3.63 12.62
C LEU A 89 -11.79 3.55 11.39
N GLY A 90 -13.10 3.70 11.59
CA GLY A 90 -14.13 3.59 10.53
C GLY A 90 -14.36 2.17 10.00
N LEU A 91 -13.46 1.24 10.31
CA LEU A 91 -13.58 -0.19 10.12
C LEU A 91 -13.28 -0.89 11.44
N GLU A 92 -13.87 -2.07 11.62
CA GLU A 92 -13.52 -2.94 12.75
C GLU A 92 -12.05 -3.34 12.63
N ARG A 93 -11.32 -3.29 13.76
CA ARG A 93 -9.92 -3.70 13.78
C ARG A 93 -9.83 -5.18 13.45
N SER A 94 -9.13 -5.51 12.37
CA SER A 94 -8.96 -6.88 11.92
C SER A 94 -7.67 -7.02 11.12
N GLU A 95 -6.74 -7.78 11.67
CA GLU A 95 -5.45 -8.06 11.03
C GLU A 95 -5.63 -8.77 9.69
N VAL A 96 -6.56 -9.74 9.61
CA VAL A 96 -6.86 -10.46 8.36
C VAL A 96 -7.36 -9.50 7.27
N HIS A 97 -8.28 -8.59 7.60
CA HIS A 97 -8.76 -7.61 6.64
C HIS A 97 -7.68 -6.59 6.27
N ALA A 98 -6.84 -6.17 7.23
CA ALA A 98 -5.74 -5.25 6.98
C ALA A 98 -4.72 -5.84 6.01
N ILE A 99 -4.25 -7.07 6.28
CA ILE A 99 -3.34 -7.82 5.41
C ILE A 99 -3.95 -8.01 4.02
N GLY A 100 -5.24 -8.36 3.93
CA GLY A 100 -5.91 -8.51 2.65
C GLY A 100 -5.88 -7.24 1.79
N TRP A 101 -6.05 -6.06 2.41
CA TRP A 101 -5.99 -4.78 1.70
C TRP A 101 -4.56 -4.36 1.36
N HIS A 102 -3.63 -4.49 2.32
CA HIS A 102 -2.22 -4.16 2.13
C HIS A 102 -1.58 -5.03 1.05
N LEU A 103 -1.87 -6.33 1.03
CA LEU A 103 -1.37 -7.24 0.01
C LEU A 103 -1.84 -6.82 -1.40
N ARG A 104 -3.14 -6.54 -1.58
CA ARG A 104 -3.67 -6.07 -2.88
C ARG A 104 -3.02 -4.77 -3.36
N SER A 105 -2.72 -3.87 -2.44
CA SER A 105 -2.02 -2.62 -2.74
C SER A 105 -0.54 -2.86 -3.06
N ALA A 106 0.12 -3.73 -2.30
CA ALA A 106 1.54 -4.09 -2.46
C ALA A 106 1.79 -4.83 -3.80
N GLU A 107 0.89 -5.72 -4.19
CA GLU A 107 0.91 -6.44 -5.48
C GLU A 107 0.79 -5.49 -6.68
N GLN A 108 0.09 -4.35 -6.49
CA GLN A 108 0.01 -3.30 -7.51
C GLN A 108 1.25 -2.40 -7.53
N GLY A 109 2.22 -2.61 -6.64
CA GLY A 109 3.44 -1.81 -6.60
C GLY A 109 3.30 -0.53 -5.78
N TYR A 110 2.48 -0.50 -4.73
CA TYR A 110 2.48 0.63 -3.81
C TYR A 110 3.59 0.48 -2.77
N PRO A 111 4.60 1.37 -2.72
CA PRO A 111 5.81 1.16 -1.93
C PRO A 111 5.55 1.13 -0.41
N ALA A 112 4.64 1.96 0.10
CA ALA A 112 4.29 1.95 1.52
C ALA A 112 3.58 0.65 1.94
N ALA A 113 2.74 0.08 1.07
CA ALA A 113 2.11 -1.22 1.31
C ALA A 113 3.12 -2.36 1.23
N GLN A 114 4.04 -2.33 0.27
CA GLN A 114 5.12 -3.32 0.17
C GLN A 114 6.02 -3.29 1.40
N ASN A 115 6.42 -2.10 1.88
CA ASN A 115 7.16 -1.97 3.13
C ASN A 115 6.37 -2.52 4.33
N HIS A 116 5.06 -2.26 4.37
CA HIS A 116 4.21 -2.81 5.43
C HIS A 116 4.15 -4.34 5.39
N MET A 117 3.98 -4.94 4.21
CA MET A 117 4.03 -6.40 4.04
C MET A 117 5.39 -6.97 4.48
N GLY A 118 6.49 -6.28 4.17
CA GLY A 118 7.82 -6.65 4.66
C GLY A 118 7.86 -6.74 6.18
N SER A 119 7.32 -5.73 6.87
CA SER A 119 7.23 -5.73 8.34
C SER A 119 6.32 -6.84 8.88
N CYS A 120 5.20 -7.11 8.22
CA CYS A 120 4.28 -8.17 8.64
C CYS A 120 4.95 -9.54 8.56
N TYR A 121 5.65 -9.85 7.47
CA TYR A 121 6.42 -11.09 7.34
C TYR A 121 7.59 -11.17 8.32
N GLN A 122 8.26 -10.05 8.60
CA GLN A 122 9.36 -10.01 9.56
C GLN A 122 8.91 -10.34 11.00
N ASN A 123 7.73 -9.85 11.40
CA ASN A 123 7.21 -9.98 12.76
C ASN A 123 6.21 -11.14 12.94
N GLY A 124 5.65 -11.67 11.85
CA GLY A 124 4.53 -12.61 11.89
C GLY A 124 3.18 -11.95 12.17
N ASP A 125 3.01 -10.68 11.81
CA ASP A 125 1.78 -9.91 12.06
C ASP A 125 0.73 -10.24 10.99
N GLY A 126 -0.28 -11.05 11.33
CA GLY A 126 -1.37 -11.45 10.43
C GLY A 126 -0.96 -12.38 9.28
N VAL A 127 0.34 -12.67 9.13
CA VAL A 127 0.92 -13.66 8.21
C VAL A 127 1.95 -14.51 8.96
N PRO A 128 2.25 -15.75 8.53
CA PRO A 128 3.36 -16.50 9.11
C PRO A 128 4.69 -15.74 8.97
N GLN A 129 5.49 -15.74 10.03
CA GLN A 129 6.79 -15.09 10.02
C GLN A 129 7.71 -15.74 8.97
N ASP A 130 8.28 -14.92 8.09
CA ASP A 130 9.22 -15.33 7.05
C ASP A 130 10.14 -14.15 6.69
N GLU A 131 11.37 -14.19 7.18
CA GLU A 131 12.34 -13.12 6.92
C GLU A 131 12.74 -13.03 5.44
N THR A 132 12.67 -14.14 4.70
CA THR A 132 13.02 -14.16 3.27
C THR A 132 11.97 -13.41 2.46
N GLU A 133 10.68 -13.65 2.75
CA GLU A 133 9.59 -12.87 2.17
C GLU A 133 9.66 -11.41 2.61
N ALA A 134 9.99 -11.13 3.88
CA ALA A 134 10.16 -9.77 4.37
C ALA A 134 11.18 -8.98 3.53
N VAL A 135 12.37 -9.56 3.32
CA VAL A 135 13.45 -8.98 2.49
C VAL A 135 12.99 -8.76 1.06
N GLN A 136 12.25 -9.70 0.46
CA GLN A 136 11.73 -9.54 -0.91
C GLN A 136 10.79 -8.34 -1.02
N TRP A 137 9.88 -8.16 -0.06
CA TRP A 137 8.97 -7.03 -0.04
C TRP A 137 9.69 -5.70 0.22
N TYR A 138 10.63 -5.66 1.16
CA TYR A 138 11.47 -4.48 1.38
C TYR A 138 12.27 -4.11 0.13
N ARG A 139 12.84 -5.09 -0.57
CA ARG A 139 13.58 -4.85 -1.81
C ARG A 139 12.70 -4.20 -2.89
N LYS A 140 11.49 -4.73 -3.12
CA LYS A 140 10.54 -4.14 -4.09
C LYS A 140 10.22 -2.67 -3.80
N ALA A 141 10.03 -2.31 -2.52
CA ALA A 141 9.78 -0.93 -2.12
C ALA A 141 11.06 -0.06 -2.20
N ALA A 142 12.21 -0.61 -1.83
CA ALA A 142 13.50 0.08 -1.86
C ALA A 142 13.95 0.42 -3.29
N GLU A 143 13.71 -0.48 -4.26
CA GLU A 143 13.97 -0.26 -5.69
C GLU A 143 13.14 0.90 -6.27
N GLN A 144 12.00 1.23 -5.66
CA GLN A 144 11.18 2.40 -6.00
C GLN A 144 11.62 3.67 -5.27
N GLY A 145 12.71 3.62 -4.49
CA GLY A 145 13.23 4.78 -3.76
C GLY A 145 12.54 5.03 -2.41
N TYR A 146 11.76 4.07 -1.88
CA TYR A 146 11.09 4.24 -0.60
C TYR A 146 12.08 4.17 0.56
N ALA A 147 12.42 5.33 1.14
CA ALA A 147 13.49 5.48 2.11
C ALA A 147 13.36 4.57 3.35
N VAL A 148 12.13 4.36 3.85
CA VAL A 148 11.89 3.48 5.00
C VAL A 148 12.21 2.02 4.66
N ALA A 149 11.87 1.58 3.45
CA ALA A 149 12.20 0.23 3.01
C ALA A 149 13.70 0.05 2.75
N GLN A 150 14.39 1.08 2.26
CA GLN A 150 15.84 1.07 2.13
C GLN A 150 16.54 0.90 3.48
N ALA A 151 16.05 1.61 4.51
CA ALA A 151 16.55 1.47 5.87
C ALA A 151 16.28 0.08 6.46
N ASN A 152 15.06 -0.45 6.29
CA ASN A 152 14.69 -1.79 6.74
C ASN A 152 15.52 -2.87 6.05
N LEU A 153 15.72 -2.75 4.74
CA LEU A 153 16.55 -3.67 3.98
C LEU A 153 18.02 -3.62 4.43
N GLY A 154 18.56 -2.43 4.69
CA GLY A 154 19.91 -2.27 5.25
C GLY A 154 20.05 -2.94 6.62
N TRP A 155 19.03 -2.82 7.47
CA TRP A 155 18.99 -3.51 8.76
C TRP A 155 18.93 -5.04 8.61
N CYS A 156 18.14 -5.56 7.67
CA CYS A 156 18.12 -7.01 7.38
C CYS A 156 19.50 -7.53 6.94
N TYR A 157 20.23 -6.77 6.13
CA TYR A 157 21.60 -7.11 5.71
C TYR A 157 22.60 -7.11 6.87
N ASP A 158 22.51 -6.15 7.78
CA ASP A 158 23.39 -6.07 8.96
C ASP A 158 23.08 -7.17 9.98
N ALA A 159 21.80 -7.48 10.19
CA ALA A 159 21.35 -8.52 11.12
C ALA A 159 21.51 -9.96 10.59
N GLY A 160 21.75 -10.14 9.28
CA GLY A 160 21.79 -11.45 8.63
C GLY A 160 20.42 -12.14 8.53
N CYS A 161 19.33 -11.38 8.65
CA CYS A 161 17.95 -11.88 8.62
C CYS A 161 17.46 -12.06 7.17
N GLY A 162 17.02 -13.25 6.79
CA GLY A 162 16.35 -13.52 5.49
C GLY A 162 17.19 -13.30 4.23
N VAL A 163 18.47 -12.98 4.36
CA VAL A 163 19.45 -12.90 3.27
C VAL A 163 20.49 -13.98 3.47
N ALA A 164 20.68 -14.82 2.45
CA ALA A 164 21.88 -15.65 2.40
C ALA A 164 23.07 -14.70 2.51
N VAL A 165 23.84 -14.81 3.60
CA VAL A 165 25.11 -14.12 3.73
C VAL A 165 25.95 -14.59 2.56
N ASP A 166 26.15 -13.72 1.57
CA ASP A 166 27.09 -14.01 0.51
C ASP A 166 28.49 -13.92 1.14
N GLU A 167 28.99 -15.03 1.68
CA GLU A 167 30.39 -15.22 2.10
C GLU A 167 31.32 -15.24 0.87
N GLY A 168 31.13 -14.29 -0.05
CA GLY A 168 31.61 -14.34 -1.42
C GLY A 168 32.09 -12.99 -1.95
N SER A 169 32.47 -12.04 -1.10
CA SER A 169 33.24 -10.85 -1.51
C SER A 169 34.18 -10.37 -0.42
N SER A 170 35.10 -11.23 -0.02
CA SER A 170 36.46 -10.79 0.19
C SER A 170 37.39 -11.75 -0.54
N PRO A 171 38.21 -11.23 -1.47
CA PRO A 171 39.62 -11.25 -1.15
C PRO A 171 40.30 -9.91 -1.46
N GLY A 172 40.75 -9.25 -0.39
CA GLY A 172 42.06 -8.60 -0.32
C GLY A 172 42.26 -7.25 -1.03
N ARG A 173 42.41 -6.19 -0.25
CA ARG A 173 43.71 -5.68 0.24
C ARG A 173 43.51 -4.57 1.26
#